data_AF-A0A2E4QVC8-F1
#
_entry.id   AF-A0A2E4QVC8-F1
#
_cell.length_a   1.000
_cell.length_b   1.000
_cell.length_c   1.000
_cell.angle_alpha   90.00
_cell.angle_beta   90.00
_cell.angle_gamma   90.00
#
_symmetry.space_group_name_H-M   'P 1'
#
loop_
_entity.id
_entity.type
_entity.pdbx_description
1 polymer ?
#
loop_
_entity_poly.entity_id
_entity_poly.type
_entity_poly.pdbx_seq_one_letter_code
_entity_poly.pdbx_strand_id
1 'polypeptide(L)' 'MKGLRTPWMRWIRSAAQMGIAPDAFWKLSLREWRALTARQAAQQAMTRRELDALMAVVERDKQDGGPTDR' A
#
# COMPACT_ATOMS: atom_id res chain seq x y z
N MET A 1 -5.98 -15.19 -10.56
CA MET A 1 -6.19 -13.79 -10.14
C MET A 1 -7.11 -13.79 -8.92
N LYS A 2 -6.57 -13.70 -7.69
CA LYS A 2 -7.38 -13.74 -6.47
C LYS A 2 -8.13 -12.41 -6.35
N GLY A 3 -9.45 -12.46 -6.31
CA GLY A 3 -10.34 -11.30 -6.33
C GLY A 3 -9.98 -10.31 -5.23
N LEU A 4 -9.77 -9.05 -5.63
CA LEU A 4 -9.65 -7.92 -4.72
C LEU A 4 -10.98 -7.76 -4.00
N ARG A 5 -11.15 -8.47 -2.88
CA ARG A 5 -12.21 -8.13 -1.93
C ARG A 5 -11.93 -6.70 -1.48
N THR A 6 -12.82 -5.80 -1.85
CA THR A 6 -12.79 -4.41 -1.41
C THR A 6 -12.66 -4.40 0.11
N PRO A 7 -11.61 -3.79 0.68
CA PRO A 7 -11.30 -3.90 2.10
C PRO A 7 -12.18 -2.93 2.91
N TRP A 8 -13.50 -3.07 2.78
CA TRP A 8 -14.51 -2.19 3.36
C TRP A 8 -14.28 -1.93 4.85
N MET A 9 -13.99 -2.98 5.64
CA MET A 9 -13.77 -2.82 7.08
C MET A 9 -12.50 -2.03 7.40
N ARG A 10 -11.48 -2.10 6.53
CA ARG A 10 -10.28 -1.29 6.69
C ARG A 10 -10.61 0.19 6.45
N TRP A 11 -11.39 0.49 5.42
CA TRP A 11 -11.79 1.87 5.10
C TRP A 11 -12.65 2.49 6.19
N ILE A 12 -13.66 1.77 6.70
CA ILE A 12 -14.50 2.27 7.80
C ILE A 12 -13.67 2.52 9.07
N ARG A 13 -12.71 1.64 9.40
CA ARG A 13 -11.79 1.86 10.53
C ARG A 13 -10.91 3.09 10.33
N SER A 14 -10.37 3.31 9.13
CA SER A 14 -9.60 4.51 8.81
C SER A 14 -10.47 5.77 8.89
N ALA A 15 -11.72 5.71 8.45
CA ALA A 15 -12.68 6.81 8.56
C ALA A 15 -12.94 7.15 10.04
N ALA A 16 -13.15 6.15 10.90
CA ALA A 16 -13.32 6.34 12.34
C ALA A 16 -12.07 6.97 12.99
N GLN A 17 -10.86 6.58 12.58
CA GLN A 17 -9.61 7.20 13.05
C GLN A 17 -9.48 8.67 12.62
N MET A 18 -10.13 9.06 11.52
CA MET A 18 -10.22 10.45 11.05
C MET A 18 -11.41 11.22 11.66
N GLY A 19 -12.18 10.61 12.58
CA GLY A 19 -13.37 11.22 13.19
C GLY A 19 -14.61 11.24 12.30
N ILE A 20 -14.61 10.50 11.19
CA ILE A 20 -15.74 10.40 10.26
C ILE A 20 -16.70 9.33 10.76
N ALA A 21 -17.94 9.72 11.09
CA ALA A 21 -18.98 8.78 11.49
C ALA A 21 -19.36 7.84 10.33
N PRO A 22 -19.83 6.60 10.60
CA PRO A 22 -20.19 5.65 9.54
C PRO A 22 -21.22 6.17 8.54
N ASP A 23 -22.25 6.90 9.01
CA ASP A 23 -23.27 7.50 8.13
C ASP A 23 -22.68 8.55 7.18
N ALA A 24 -21.77 9.40 7.68
CA ALA A 24 -21.06 10.38 6.87
C ALA A 24 -20.15 9.69 5.85
N PHE A 25 -19.50 8.58 6.21
CA PHE A 25 -18.67 7.80 5.29
C PHE A 25 -19.47 7.26 4.10
N TRP A 26 -20.69 6.75 4.33
CA TRP A 26 -21.53 6.22 3.24
C TRP A 26 -22.05 7.29 2.27
N LYS A 27 -22.07 8.56 2.71
CA LYS A 27 -22.42 9.71 1.87
C LYS A 27 -21.25 10.22 1.03
N LEU A 28 -20.01 9.86 1.38
CA LEU A 28 -18.81 10.27 0.63
C LEU A 28 -18.75 9.55 -0.71
N SER A 29 -18.40 10.30 -1.75
CA SER A 29 -17.98 9.70 -3.02
C SER A 29 -16.61 9.04 -2.89
N LEU A 30 -16.34 8.06 -3.76
CA LEU A 30 -15.03 7.41 -3.82
C LEU A 30 -13.90 8.41 -4.13
N ARG A 31 -14.20 9.49 -4.87
CA ARG A 31 -13.23 10.54 -5.19
C ARG A 31 -12.84 11.34 -3.95
N GLU A 32 -13.81 11.70 -3.11
CA GLU A 32 -13.56 12.39 -1.84
C GLU A 32 -12.81 11.49 -0.87
N TRP A 33 -13.22 10.21 -0.77
CA TRP A 33 -12.49 9.24 0.06
C TRP A 33 -11.03 9.08 -0.37
N ARG A 34 -10.76 9.01 -1.68
CA ARG A 34 -9.38 8.99 -2.21
C ARG A 34 -8.61 10.27 -1.91
N ALA A 35 -9.25 11.44 -1.94
CA ALA A 35 -8.61 12.70 -1.58
C ALA A 35 -8.21 12.72 -0.09
N LEU A 36 -9.08 12.25 0.80
CA LEU A 36 -8.82 12.17 2.24
C LEU A 36 -7.67 11.20 2.58
N THR A 37 -7.58 10.09 1.85
CA THR A 37 -6.58 9.05 2.11
C THR A 37 -5.29 9.19 1.30
N ALA A 38 -5.23 10.13 0.35
CA ALA A 38 -4.08 10.30 -0.57
C ALA A 38 -2.75 10.48 0.17
N ARG A 39 -2.74 11.22 1.28
CA ARG A 39 -1.52 11.48 2.07
C ARG A 39 -1.05 10.25 2.84
N GLN A 40 -1.96 9.48 3.44
CA GLN A 40 -1.62 8.22 4.09
C GLN A 40 -1.18 7.16 3.09
N ALA A 41 -1.83 7.08 1.92
CA ALA A 41 -1.42 6.18 0.85
C ALA A 41 -0.02 6.52 0.32
N ALA A 42 0.31 7.82 0.20
CA ALA A 42 1.65 8.27 -0.19
C ALA A 42 2.71 7.97 0.88
N GLN A 43 2.37 8.03 2.17
CA GLN A 43 3.28 7.68 3.26
C GLN A 43 3.55 6.17 3.38
N GLN A 44 2.61 5.32 2.98
CA GLN A 44 2.75 3.86 3.02
C GLN A 44 3.33 3.27 1.73
N ALA A 45 3.35 4.03 0.64
CA ALA A 45 3.97 3.59 -0.61
C ALA A 45 5.49 3.80 -0.53
N MET A 46 6.25 2.76 -0.86
CA MET A 46 7.69 2.92 -1.08
C MET A 46 7.93 3.97 -2.16
N THR A 47 8.89 4.86 -1.91
CA THR A 47 9.37 5.78 -2.92
C THR A 47 10.00 5.02 -4.08
N ARG A 48 10.06 5.67 -5.25
CA ARG A 48 10.72 5.06 -6.41
C ARG A 48 12.18 4.66 -6.11
N ARG A 49 12.89 5.49 -5.33
CA ARG A 49 14.27 5.22 -4.90
C ARG A 49 14.40 3.97 -4.02
N GLU A 50 13.49 3.78 -3.07
CA GLU A 50 13.50 2.59 -2.21
C GLU A 50 13.19 1.33 -3.01
N LEU A 51 12.30 1.42 -4.01
CA LEU A 51 12.06 0.32 -4.94
C LEU A 51 13.30 -0.01 -5.77
N ASP A 52 13.96 1.00 -6.33
CA ASP A 52 15.19 0.81 -7.11
C ASP A 52 16.30 0.18 -6.26
N ALA A 53 16.44 0.59 -4.99
CA ALA A 53 17.36 -0.03 -4.05
C ALA A 53 17.02 -1.50 -3.75
N LEU A 54 15.74 -1.83 -3.58
CA LEU A 54 15.30 -3.21 -3.36
C LEU A 54 15.58 -4.09 -4.59
N MET A 55 15.34 -3.59 -5.79
CA MET A 55 15.65 -4.31 -7.04
C MET A 55 17.15 -4.61 -7.16
N ALA A 56 18.01 -3.67 -6.79
CA ALA A 56 19.46 -3.88 -6.79
C ALA A 56 19.90 -4.96 -5.78
N VAL A 57 19.31 -4.99 -4.59
CA VAL A 57 19.59 -6.03 -3.58
C VAL A 57 19.14 -7.41 -4.07
N VAL A 58 17.93 -7.50 -4.62
CA VAL A 58 17.40 -8.77 -5.17
C VAL A 58 18.27 -9.27 -6.33
N GLU A 59 18.80 -8.38 -7.15
CA GLU A 59 19.64 -8.76 -8.29
C GLU A 59 21.04 -9.23 -7.84
N ARG A 60 21.60 -8.61 -6.80
CA ARG A 60 22.83 -9.06 -6.17
C ARG A 60 22.70 -10.45 -5.55
N ASP A 61 21.61 -10.72 -4.84
CA ASP A 61 21.34 -12.02 -4.21
C ASP A 61 21.28 -13.16 -5.25
N LYS A 62 20.77 -12.89 -6.47
CA LYS A 62 20.81 -13.84 -7.57
C LYS A 62 22.21 -14.12 -8.11
N GLN A 63 23.12 -13.15 -8.01
CA GLN A 63 24.49 -13.26 -8.54
C GLN A 63 25.42 -13.97 -7.56
N ASP A 64 25.17 -13.84 -6.25
CA ASP A 64 25.95 -14.48 -5.18
C ASP A 64 25.60 -15.99 -4.99
N GLY A 65 24.59 -16.51 -5.71
CA GLY A 65 24.19 -17.93 -5.72
C GLY A 65 24.90 -18.81 -6.76
N GLY A 66 26.10 -18.43 -7.22
CA GLY A 66 26.92 -19.27 -8.10
C GLY A 66 27.35 -20.57 -7.40
N PRO A 67 27.50 -21.71 -8.12
CA PRO A 67 27.83 -22.98 -7.49
C PRO A 67 29.16 -22.85 -6.76
N THR A 68 29.13 -22.94 -5.43
CA THR A 68 30.34 -23.15 -4.63
C THR A 68 30.84 -24.55 -4.97
N ASP A 69 31.75 -24.63 -5.94
CA ASP A 69 32.59 -25.80 -6.14
C ASP A 69 33.52 -25.93 -4.93
N ARG A 70 33.23 -26.91 -4.07
CA ARG A 70 34.14 -27.43 -3.05
C ARG A 70 33.82 -28.87 -2.72
#